data_AF-A0A8J6PGL5-F1
#
_entry.id   AF-A0A8J6PGL5-F1
#
_cell.length_a   1.000
_cell.length_b   1.000
_cell.length_c   1.000
_cell.angle_alpha   90.00
_cell.angle_beta   90.00
_cell.angle_gamma   90.00
#
_symmetry.space_group_name_H-M   'P 1'
#
loop_
_entity.id
_entity.type
_entity.pdbx_description
1 polymer ?
#
loop_
_entity_poly.entity_id
_entity_poly.type
_entity_poly.pdbx_seq_one_letter_code
_entity_poly.pdbx_strand_id
1 'polypeptide(L)'
;MSDAAPLTPPVAGIAPKPKTVLPETGEGLPWQSPQEIKKESNPFTDRDWRMLVYAWSGLALRLVLIFGAAFTVYQFLNGRDEKRVERTLDLVTLWEQPDYQQAQKAVRQRLDALDAANRQFLPAGATPAEQLVYFQRIGSQAMTEQGGAMPLTDFRDQFDRIVYFLNRVSTCVSGDLCSKEVADTYFKDYAQSFWNSFSGFIKAERRNGAPNFARAIESYAQGT
;
A
#
# COMPACT_ATOMS: atom_id res chain seq x y z
N MET A 1 -0.80 -62.65 -3.54
CA MET A 1 -0.53 -61.32 -2.95
C MET A 1 -1.02 -60.32 -3.98
N SER A 2 -2.32 -60.15 -4.20
CA SER A 2 -3.34 -59.55 -3.32
C SER A 2 -2.89 -58.22 -2.75
N ASP A 3 -3.25 -57.13 -3.41
CA ASP A 3 -3.94 -56.02 -2.75
C ASP A 3 -4.90 -55.34 -3.73
N ALA A 4 -6.15 -55.24 -3.31
CA ALA A 4 -7.31 -54.80 -4.06
C ALA A 4 -7.63 -53.34 -3.73
N ALA A 5 -7.87 -52.52 -4.75
CA ALA A 5 -8.39 -51.17 -4.59
C ALA A 5 -9.90 -51.19 -4.25
N PRO A 6 -10.42 -50.26 -3.42
CA PRO A 6 -11.82 -50.25 -3.05
C PRO A 6 -12.71 -49.71 -4.17
N LEU A 7 -13.76 -50.45 -4.47
CA LEU A 7 -14.85 -50.08 -5.38
C LEU A 7 -15.73 -49.02 -4.71
N THR A 8 -15.84 -47.85 -5.35
CA THR A 8 -16.87 -46.85 -5.02
C THR A 8 -18.23 -47.30 -5.56
N PRO A 9 -19.33 -47.19 -4.79
CA PRO A 9 -20.66 -47.60 -5.24
C PRO A 9 -21.23 -46.63 -6.28
N PRO A 10 -22.02 -47.11 -7.27
CA PRO A 10 -22.71 -46.25 -8.22
C PRO A 10 -23.87 -45.52 -7.52
N VAL A 11 -23.87 -44.19 -7.61
CA VAL A 11 -24.99 -43.35 -7.18
C VAL A 11 -26.17 -43.59 -8.10
N ALA A 12 -27.19 -44.26 -7.56
CA ALA A 12 -28.51 -44.40 -8.15
C ALA A 12 -29.38 -43.15 -7.87
N GLY A 13 -30.10 -42.67 -8.89
CA GLY A 13 -31.17 -41.68 -8.78
C GLY A 13 -31.01 -40.55 -9.79
N ILE A 14 -32.01 -40.12 -10.58
CA ILE A 14 -33.46 -40.33 -10.53
C ILE A 14 -33.96 -40.32 -11.98
N ALA A 15 -34.64 -41.39 -12.40
CA ALA A 15 -35.35 -41.44 -13.67
C ALA A 15 -36.53 -40.43 -13.66
N PRO A 16 -36.86 -39.77 -14.78
CA PRO A 16 -38.01 -38.88 -14.85
C PRO A 16 -39.29 -39.69 -14.58
N LYS A 17 -40.03 -39.31 -13.53
CA LYS A 17 -41.32 -39.94 -13.21
C LYS A 17 -42.29 -39.78 -14.41
N PRO A 18 -43.01 -40.85 -14.80
CA PRO A 18 -44.01 -40.77 -15.86
C PRO A 18 -45.13 -39.82 -15.44
N LYS A 19 -45.53 -38.95 -16.38
CA LYS A 19 -46.68 -38.05 -16.21
C LYS A 19 -47.93 -38.90 -15.98
N THR A 20 -48.42 -38.90 -14.75
CA THR A 20 -49.75 -39.40 -14.43
C THR A 20 -50.75 -38.41 -15.02
N VAL A 21 -51.31 -38.75 -16.19
CA VAL A 21 -52.47 -38.06 -16.74
C VAL A 21 -53.65 -38.43 -15.85
N LEU A 22 -54.13 -37.45 -15.07
CA LEU A 22 -55.37 -37.59 -14.34
C LEU A 22 -56.53 -37.62 -15.34
N PRO A 23 -57.50 -38.53 -15.19
CA PRO A 23 -58.66 -38.61 -16.07
C PRO A 23 -59.45 -37.31 -16.00
N GLU A 24 -59.83 -36.80 -17.18
CA GLU A 24 -60.76 -35.69 -17.34
C GLU A 24 -62.00 -35.94 -16.50
N THR A 25 -62.10 -35.20 -15.40
CA THR A 25 -63.32 -35.18 -14.60
C THR A 25 -64.23 -34.17 -15.27
N GLY A 26 -65.30 -34.70 -15.87
CA GLY A 26 -66.23 -33.97 -16.69
C GLY A 26 -66.82 -32.73 -16.01
N GLU A 27 -67.08 -31.74 -16.87
CA GLU A 27 -68.11 -30.70 -16.78
C GLU A 27 -68.65 -30.41 -15.37
N GLY A 28 -67.84 -29.76 -14.55
CA GLY A 28 -68.24 -29.21 -13.27
C GLY A 28 -68.23 -27.69 -13.29
N LEU A 29 -69.24 -27.07 -13.92
CA LEU A 29 -69.71 -25.67 -13.79
C LEU A 29 -68.65 -24.55 -13.95
N PRO A 30 -68.94 -23.44 -14.65
CA PRO A 30 -68.04 -22.29 -14.70
C PRO A 30 -68.02 -21.58 -13.35
N TRP A 31 -67.25 -22.09 -12.39
CA TRP A 31 -66.75 -21.28 -11.29
C TRP A 31 -65.75 -20.29 -11.90
N GLN A 32 -66.27 -19.23 -12.52
CA GLN A 32 -65.55 -17.96 -12.50
C GLN A 32 -65.38 -17.66 -11.02
N SER A 33 -64.22 -17.95 -10.44
CA SER A 33 -63.89 -17.38 -9.15
C SER A 33 -64.05 -15.86 -9.31
N PRO A 34 -65.01 -15.19 -8.66
CA PRO A 34 -65.12 -13.74 -8.69
C PRO A 34 -64.08 -13.15 -7.73
N GLN A 35 -62.89 -13.75 -7.70
CA GLN A 35 -61.70 -13.09 -7.23
C GLN A 35 -61.39 -12.11 -8.35
N GLU A 36 -62.13 -10.98 -8.38
CA GLU A 36 -61.59 -9.75 -8.92
C GLU A 36 -60.13 -9.74 -8.48
N ILE A 37 -59.20 -9.64 -9.43
CA ILE A 37 -57.81 -9.34 -9.11
C ILE A 37 -57.91 -8.01 -8.38
N LYS A 38 -58.03 -8.05 -7.05
CA LYS A 38 -58.01 -6.86 -6.21
C LYS A 38 -56.71 -6.21 -6.60
N LYS A 39 -56.82 -5.09 -7.30
CA LYS A 39 -55.67 -4.29 -7.73
C LYS A 39 -54.82 -4.16 -6.48
N GLU A 40 -53.70 -4.86 -6.43
CA GLU A 40 -52.86 -4.85 -5.24
C GLU A 40 -52.52 -3.38 -5.03
N SER A 41 -52.93 -2.86 -3.87
CA SER A 41 -52.70 -1.48 -3.47
C SER A 41 -51.19 -1.27 -3.46
N ASN A 42 -50.68 -0.63 -4.52
CA ASN A 42 -49.28 -0.30 -4.62
C ASN A 42 -49.10 1.08 -3.98
N PRO A 43 -48.35 1.18 -2.87
CA PRO A 43 -48.21 2.42 -2.13
C PRO A 43 -47.54 3.55 -2.94
N PHE A 44 -46.95 3.24 -4.10
CA PHE A 44 -46.33 4.22 -5.01
C PHE A 44 -47.22 4.68 -6.17
N THR A 45 -48.38 4.06 -6.40
CA THR A 45 -49.31 4.42 -7.50
C THR A 45 -50.77 4.51 -7.07
N ASP A 46 -51.05 4.41 -5.76
CA ASP A 46 -52.38 4.51 -5.20
C ASP A 46 -52.99 5.91 -5.35
N ARG A 47 -54.32 5.98 -5.43
CA ARG A 47 -55.05 7.26 -5.62
C ARG A 47 -55.13 8.09 -4.33
N ASP A 48 -54.81 7.49 -3.17
CA ASP A 48 -54.72 8.19 -1.90
C ASP A 48 -53.37 8.92 -1.77
N TRP A 49 -53.43 10.25 -1.84
CA TRP A 49 -52.25 11.12 -1.75
C TRP A 49 -51.47 10.93 -0.44
N ARG A 50 -52.12 10.51 0.65
CA ARG A 50 -51.46 10.28 1.93
C ARG A 50 -50.52 9.08 1.87
N MET A 51 -50.96 8.00 1.24
CA MET A 51 -50.16 6.78 1.06
C MET A 51 -48.97 7.05 0.14
N LEU A 52 -49.17 7.81 -0.94
CA LEU A 52 -48.09 8.29 -1.81
C LEU A 52 -47.05 9.11 -1.04
N VAL A 53 -47.48 10.07 -0.22
CA VAL A 53 -46.58 10.90 0.60
C VAL A 53 -45.79 10.04 1.58
N TYR A 54 -46.42 9.08 2.26
CA TYR A 54 -45.70 8.19 3.18
C TYR A 54 -44.70 7.27 2.47
N ALA A 55 -45.06 6.73 1.30
CA ALA A 55 -44.17 5.86 0.52
C ALA A 55 -42.93 6.62 0.02
N TRP A 56 -43.12 7.81 -0.56
CA TRP A 56 -42.03 8.64 -1.06
C TRP A 56 -41.19 9.26 0.05
N SER A 57 -41.79 9.70 1.15
CA SER A 57 -41.02 10.20 2.31
C SER A 57 -40.19 9.09 2.97
N GLY A 58 -40.75 7.87 3.11
CA GLY A 58 -40.01 6.71 3.61
C GLY A 58 -38.85 6.31 2.70
N LEU A 59 -39.05 6.34 1.37
CA LEU A 59 -37.97 6.12 0.41
C LEU A 59 -36.91 7.22 0.46
N ALA A 60 -37.32 8.48 0.47
CA ALA A 60 -36.41 9.63 0.55
C ALA A 60 -35.58 9.60 1.83
N LEU A 61 -36.18 9.29 2.99
CA LEU A 61 -35.46 9.15 4.24
C LEU A 61 -34.39 8.06 4.16
N ARG A 62 -34.71 6.89 3.59
CA ARG A 62 -33.73 5.81 3.39
C ARG A 62 -32.59 6.25 2.48
N LEU A 63 -32.89 6.95 1.38
CA LEU A 63 -31.88 7.49 0.47
C LEU A 63 -30.97 8.49 1.19
N VAL A 64 -31.54 9.44 1.94
CA VAL A 64 -30.76 10.42 2.73
C VAL A 64 -29.86 9.72 3.74
N LEU A 65 -30.34 8.69 4.43
CA LEU A 65 -29.52 7.91 5.37
C LEU A 65 -28.36 7.20 4.66
N ILE A 66 -28.62 6.58 3.50
CA ILE A 66 -27.59 5.90 2.70
C ILE A 66 -26.53 6.91 2.21
N PHE A 67 -26.96 8.03 1.63
CA PHE A 67 -26.04 9.06 1.15
C PHE A 67 -25.28 9.74 2.28
N GLY A 68 -25.93 10.01 3.42
CA GLY A 68 -25.29 10.56 4.61
C GLY A 68 -24.21 9.63 5.17
N ALA A 69 -24.48 8.32 5.21
CA ALA A 69 -23.50 7.31 5.62
C ALA A 69 -22.31 7.26 4.63
N ALA A 70 -22.57 7.21 3.32
CA ALA A 70 -21.52 7.21 2.29
C ALA A 70 -20.66 8.48 2.35
N PHE A 71 -21.28 9.65 2.52
CA PHE A 71 -20.59 10.93 2.66
C PHE A 71 -19.71 11.00 3.91
N THR A 72 -20.16 10.41 5.03
CA THR A 72 -19.37 10.33 6.26
C THR A 72 -18.12 9.47 6.06
N VAL A 73 -18.25 8.32 5.39
CA VAL A 73 -17.10 7.46 5.04
C VAL A 73 -16.13 8.22 4.13
N TYR A 74 -16.65 8.92 3.11
CA TYR A 74 -15.84 9.73 2.21
C TYR A 74 -15.03 10.81 2.94
N GLN A 75 -15.68 11.59 3.81
CA GLN A 75 -14.99 12.60 4.61
C GLN A 75 -13.92 12.00 5.53
N PHE A 76 -14.19 10.83 6.11
CA PHE A 76 -13.20 10.13 6.93
C PHE A 76 -11.97 9.71 6.11
N LEU A 77 -12.16 9.22 4.88
CA LEU A 77 -11.05 8.85 4.00
C LEU A 77 -10.24 10.08 3.58
N ASN A 78 -10.88 11.16 3.13
CA ASN A 78 -10.19 12.40 2.77
C ASN A 78 -9.42 12.99 3.96
N GLY A 79 -10.02 13.00 5.16
CA GLY A 79 -9.35 13.48 6.36
C GLY A 79 -8.15 12.61 6.79
N ARG A 80 -8.07 11.34 6.37
CA ARG A 80 -6.87 10.51 6.57
C ARG A 80 -5.76 10.91 5.61
N ASP A 81 -6.10 11.19 4.35
CA ASP A 81 -5.11 11.56 3.34
C ASP A 81 -4.49 12.93 3.63
N GLU A 82 -5.29 13.91 4.06
CA GLU A 82 -4.79 15.20 4.53
C GLU A 82 -3.81 15.04 5.69
N LYS A 83 -4.14 14.21 6.69
CA LYS A 83 -3.24 13.92 7.83
C LYS A 83 -1.95 13.21 7.42
N ARG A 84 -2.01 12.32 6.43
CA ARG A 84 -0.83 11.65 5.88
C ARG A 84 0.09 12.65 5.18
N VAL A 85 -0.48 13.60 4.44
CA VAL A 85 0.28 14.68 3.79
C VAL A 85 0.90 15.60 4.84
N GLU A 86 0.13 16.06 5.82
CA GLU A 86 0.61 16.90 6.93
C GLU A 86 1.79 16.24 7.65
N ARG A 87 1.65 14.96 8.02
CA ARG A 87 2.74 14.21 8.66
C ARG A 87 3.98 14.05 7.78
N THR A 88 3.81 13.92 6.47
CA THR A 88 4.95 13.92 5.55
C THR A 88 5.63 15.29 5.52
N LEU A 89 4.85 16.38 5.52
CA LEU A 89 5.41 17.75 5.55
C LEU A 89 6.16 18.02 6.86
N ASP A 90 5.72 17.48 8.00
CA ASP A 90 6.48 17.55 9.25
C ASP A 90 7.88 16.90 9.12
N LEU A 91 7.99 15.80 8.36
CA LEU A 91 9.28 15.18 8.07
C LEU A 91 10.14 16.05 7.14
N VAL A 92 9.53 16.77 6.21
CA VAL A 92 10.23 17.75 5.36
C VAL A 92 10.77 18.89 6.22
N THR A 93 9.95 19.47 7.10
CA THR A 93 10.42 20.50 8.04
C THR A 93 11.53 19.99 8.96
N LEU A 94 11.44 18.74 9.43
CA LEU A 94 12.51 18.11 10.19
C LEU A 94 13.80 17.99 9.36
N TRP A 95 13.69 17.58 8.09
CA TRP A 95 14.83 17.45 7.16
C TRP A 95 15.54 18.78 6.88
N GLU A 96 14.78 19.88 6.89
CA GLU A 96 15.29 21.23 6.69
C GLU A 96 16.01 21.80 7.92
N GLN A 97 15.91 21.15 9.08
CA GLN A 97 16.59 21.63 10.28
C GLN A 97 18.12 21.63 10.10
N PRO A 98 18.84 22.60 10.71
CA PRO A 98 20.28 22.76 10.53
C PRO A 98 21.09 21.49 10.80
N ASP A 99 20.70 20.71 11.80
CA ASP A 99 21.35 19.45 12.14
C ASP A 99 21.34 18.43 11.00
N TYR A 100 20.20 18.26 10.32
CA TYR A 100 20.07 17.32 9.20
C TYR A 100 20.73 17.87 7.94
N GLN A 101 20.67 19.19 7.73
CA GLN A 101 21.40 19.84 6.63
C GLN A 101 22.92 19.71 6.81
N GLN A 102 23.43 19.84 8.03
CA GLN A 102 24.83 19.60 8.35
C GLN A 102 25.22 18.14 8.12
N ALA A 103 24.37 17.19 8.53
CA ALA A 103 24.60 15.77 8.29
C ALA A 103 24.64 15.43 6.80
N GLN A 104 23.70 15.95 6.01
CA GLN A 104 23.68 15.79 4.55
C GLN A 104 24.93 16.37 3.91
N LYS A 105 25.33 17.58 4.34
CA LYS A 105 26.55 18.23 3.87
C LYS A 105 27.79 17.40 4.19
N ALA A 106 27.90 16.85 5.40
CA ALA A 106 29.03 16.01 5.80
C ALA A 106 29.12 14.75 4.94
N VAL A 107 28.01 14.03 4.76
CA VAL A 107 27.92 12.85 3.88
C VAL A 107 28.32 13.20 2.46
N ARG A 108 27.73 14.26 1.89
CA ARG A 108 28.03 14.71 0.54
C ARG A 108 29.49 15.11 0.37
N GLN A 109 30.03 15.94 1.26
CA GLN A 109 31.42 16.39 1.17
C GLN A 109 32.41 15.23 1.22
N ARG A 110 32.16 14.22 2.06
CA ARG A 110 33.01 13.04 2.15
C ARG A 110 32.94 12.20 0.88
N LEU A 111 31.74 11.96 0.35
CA LEU A 111 31.55 11.23 -0.90
C LEU A 111 32.13 11.98 -2.11
N ASP A 112 31.92 13.29 -2.22
CA ASP A 112 32.43 14.12 -3.32
C ASP A 112 33.97 14.13 -3.33
N ALA A 113 34.61 14.23 -2.15
CA ALA A 113 36.06 14.16 -2.04
C ALA A 113 36.62 12.79 -2.46
N LEU A 114 35.93 11.71 -2.09
CA LEU A 114 36.30 10.35 -2.50
C LEU A 114 36.05 10.11 -3.99
N ASP A 115 34.95 10.58 -4.56
CA ASP A 115 34.68 10.48 -5.99
C ASP A 115 35.77 11.20 -6.78
N ALA A 116 36.13 12.43 -6.39
CA ALA A 116 37.20 13.19 -7.03
C ALA A 116 38.55 12.46 -7.00
N ALA A 117 38.89 11.81 -5.88
CA ALA A 117 40.15 11.07 -5.73
C ALA A 117 40.17 9.72 -6.48
N ASN A 118 39.00 9.16 -6.80
CA ASN A 118 38.85 7.83 -7.37
C ASN A 118 38.22 7.84 -8.76
N ARG A 119 37.95 9.02 -9.34
CA ARG A 119 37.23 9.18 -10.61
C ARG A 119 37.87 8.40 -11.75
N GLN A 120 39.21 8.30 -11.75
CA GLN A 120 39.96 7.55 -12.75
C GLN A 120 39.63 6.05 -12.81
N PHE A 121 39.01 5.48 -11.77
CA PHE A 121 38.63 4.08 -11.73
C PHE A 121 37.27 3.80 -12.37
N LEU A 122 36.50 4.83 -12.75
CA LEU A 122 35.23 4.69 -13.45
C LEU A 122 35.45 4.87 -14.95
N PRO A 123 35.30 3.82 -15.78
CA PRO A 123 35.51 3.92 -17.22
C PRO A 123 34.48 4.86 -17.88
N ALA A 124 34.90 5.54 -18.95
CA ALA A 124 33.99 6.32 -19.77
C ALA A 124 32.93 5.40 -20.39
N GLY A 125 31.65 5.70 -20.15
CA GLY A 125 30.53 4.85 -20.58
C GLY A 125 30.19 3.68 -19.65
N ALA A 126 30.64 3.72 -18.38
CA ALA A 126 30.30 2.72 -17.37
C ALA A 126 28.78 2.44 -17.32
N THR A 127 28.44 1.15 -17.32
CA THR A 127 27.06 0.67 -17.19
C THR A 127 26.48 1.01 -15.81
N PRO A 128 25.15 1.02 -15.65
CA PRO A 128 24.53 1.27 -14.35
C PRO A 128 24.99 0.31 -13.23
N ALA A 129 25.30 -0.95 -13.59
CA ALA A 129 25.81 -1.94 -12.64
C ALA A 129 27.24 -1.62 -12.19
N GLU A 130 28.11 -1.20 -13.10
CA GLU A 130 29.49 -0.79 -12.78
C GLU A 130 29.50 0.48 -11.92
N GLN A 131 28.63 1.44 -12.23
CA GLN A 131 28.45 2.64 -11.41
C GLN A 131 27.99 2.28 -9.98
N LEU A 132 27.08 1.32 -9.82
CA LEU A 132 26.64 0.85 -8.52
C LEU A 132 27.80 0.24 -7.72
N VAL A 133 28.60 -0.64 -8.33
CA VAL A 133 29.78 -1.24 -7.67
C VAL A 133 30.79 -0.16 -7.28
N TYR A 134 31.00 0.82 -8.16
CA TYR A 134 31.85 1.99 -7.87
C TYR A 134 31.35 2.75 -6.64
N PHE A 135 30.08 3.16 -6.59
CA PHE A 135 29.53 3.89 -5.45
C PHE A 135 29.52 3.06 -4.16
N GLN A 136 29.26 1.76 -4.23
CA GLN A 136 29.36 0.87 -3.06
C GLN A 136 30.76 0.83 -2.47
N ARG A 137 31.78 0.84 -3.33
CA ARG A 137 33.18 0.91 -2.90
C ARG A 137 33.49 2.26 -2.25
N ILE A 138 33.04 3.36 -2.86
CA ILE A 138 33.19 4.71 -2.32
C ILE A 138 32.52 4.84 -0.95
N GLY A 139 31.27 4.39 -0.80
CA GLY A 139 30.58 4.47 0.49
C GLY A 139 31.19 3.55 1.56
N SER A 140 31.74 2.39 1.18
CA SER A 140 32.50 1.55 2.11
C SER A 140 33.79 2.23 2.57
N GLN A 141 34.50 2.90 1.65
CA GLN A 141 35.69 3.70 1.97
C GLN A 141 35.35 4.94 2.79
N ALA A 142 34.17 5.54 2.60
CA ALA A 142 33.69 6.66 3.40
C ALA A 142 33.47 6.29 4.88
N MET A 143 33.40 5.00 5.21
CA MET A 143 33.26 4.50 6.58
C MET A 143 34.60 4.09 7.23
N THR A 144 35.73 4.54 6.67
CA THR A 144 37.08 4.33 7.23
C THR A 144 37.72 5.64 7.70
N GLU A 145 38.83 5.53 8.45
CA GLU A 145 39.61 6.68 8.94
C GLU A 145 40.19 7.51 7.78
N GLN A 146 40.54 6.86 6.67
CA GLN A 146 41.09 7.51 5.47
C GLN A 146 39.99 7.99 4.51
N GLY A 147 38.71 7.88 4.89
CA GLY A 147 37.57 8.20 4.04
C GLY A 147 37.37 9.69 3.77
N GLY A 148 38.10 10.59 4.45
CA GLY A 148 38.01 12.04 4.25
C GLY A 148 38.57 12.84 5.41
N ALA A 149 38.49 14.17 5.32
CA ALA A 149 39.09 15.09 6.30
C ALA A 149 38.38 15.12 7.67
N MET A 150 37.08 14.80 7.72
CA MET A 150 36.33 14.69 8.96
C MET A 150 36.74 13.41 9.72
N PRO A 151 36.99 13.47 11.05
CA PRO A 151 37.23 12.29 11.86
C PRO A 151 36.13 11.24 11.69
N LEU A 152 36.48 9.95 11.70
CA LEU A 152 35.50 8.89 11.44
C LEU A 152 34.38 8.87 12.48
N THR A 153 34.67 9.17 13.74
CA THR A 153 33.67 9.26 14.82
C THR A 153 32.62 10.32 14.50
N ASP A 154 33.06 11.53 14.17
CA ASP A 154 32.18 12.66 13.88
C ASP A 154 31.37 12.40 12.60
N PHE A 155 32.00 11.77 11.61
CA PHE A 155 31.31 11.37 10.39
C PHE A 155 30.24 10.30 10.66
N ARG A 156 30.53 9.32 11.51
CA ARG A 156 29.56 8.29 11.92
C ARG A 156 28.35 8.91 12.59
N ASP A 157 28.53 9.90 13.46
CA ASP A 157 27.41 10.61 14.08
C ASP A 157 26.51 11.30 13.04
N GLN A 158 27.11 11.92 12.01
CA GLN A 158 26.36 12.51 10.91
C GLN A 158 25.67 11.45 10.05
N PHE A 159 26.35 10.36 9.73
CA PHE A 159 25.81 9.23 8.98
C PHE A 159 24.61 8.59 9.70
N ASP A 160 24.75 8.31 11.00
CA ASP A 160 23.71 7.70 11.81
C ASP A 160 22.48 8.61 11.92
N ARG A 161 22.66 9.93 11.94
CA ARG A 161 21.55 10.89 11.89
C ARG A 161 20.77 10.78 10.58
N ILE A 162 21.46 10.60 9.45
CA ILE A 162 20.80 10.34 8.14
C ILE A 162 20.10 8.98 8.14
N VAL A 163 20.75 7.93 8.63
CA VAL A 163 20.15 6.59 8.74
C VAL A 163 18.89 6.63 9.61
N TYR A 164 18.93 7.33 10.74
CA TYR A 164 17.79 7.50 11.62
C TYR A 164 16.62 8.21 10.91
N PHE A 165 16.91 9.31 10.21
CA PHE A 165 15.90 10.04 9.45
C PHE A 165 15.27 9.18 8.35
N LEU A 166 16.11 8.54 7.53
CA LEU A 166 15.62 7.70 6.43
C LEU A 166 14.85 6.48 6.93
N ASN A 167 15.23 5.88 8.06
CA ASN A 167 14.42 4.85 8.70
C ASN A 167 13.05 5.39 9.11
N ARG A 168 12.99 6.59 9.70
CA ARG A 168 11.72 7.24 10.09
C ARG A 168 10.81 7.48 8.89
N VAL A 169 11.36 8.01 7.79
CA VAL A 169 10.61 8.18 6.53
C VAL A 169 10.10 6.84 6.01
N SER A 170 11.01 5.86 5.88
CA SER A 170 10.69 4.53 5.34
C SER A 170 9.60 3.84 6.15
N THR A 171 9.70 3.84 7.48
CA THR A 171 8.70 3.25 8.37
C THR A 171 7.36 4.00 8.31
N CYS A 172 7.38 5.33 8.18
CA CYS A 172 6.16 6.11 8.05
C CYS A 172 5.40 5.78 6.75
N VAL A 173 6.14 5.63 5.64
CA VAL A 173 5.56 5.25 4.34
C VAL A 173 5.09 3.79 4.36
N SER A 174 5.90 2.85 4.85
CA SER A 174 5.52 1.43 4.91
C SER A 174 4.36 1.17 5.85
N GLY A 175 4.22 1.99 6.90
CA GLY A 175 3.10 1.95 7.84
C GLY A 175 1.85 2.66 7.36
N ASP A 176 1.82 3.20 6.13
CA ASP A 176 0.68 3.94 5.57
C ASP A 176 0.24 5.14 6.45
N LEU A 177 1.23 5.71 7.15
CA LEU A 177 1.10 6.86 8.05
C LEU A 177 1.47 8.18 7.37
N CYS A 178 2.32 8.11 6.35
CA CYS A 178 2.77 9.23 5.53
C CYS A 178 2.25 9.07 4.10
N SER A 179 2.01 10.19 3.41
CA SER A 179 1.72 10.16 1.97
C SER A 179 2.96 9.68 1.21
N LYS A 180 2.87 8.50 0.58
CA LYS A 180 3.93 7.92 -0.23
C LYS A 180 4.33 8.80 -1.39
N GLU A 181 3.37 9.39 -2.08
CA GLU A 181 3.60 10.26 -3.25
C GLU A 181 4.42 11.51 -2.87
N VAL A 182 4.03 12.17 -1.77
CA VAL A 182 4.76 13.34 -1.27
C VAL A 182 6.13 12.91 -0.76
N ALA A 183 6.23 11.82 0.01
CA ALA A 183 7.50 11.35 0.53
C ALA A 183 8.46 10.98 -0.60
N ASP A 184 7.97 10.30 -1.64
CA ASP A 184 8.78 9.91 -2.79
C ASP A 184 9.29 11.15 -3.55
N THR A 185 8.48 12.19 -3.68
CA THR A 185 8.90 13.46 -4.32
C THR A 185 10.06 14.14 -3.58
N TYR A 186 10.08 14.11 -2.25
CA TYR A 186 11.11 14.80 -1.45
C TYR A 186 12.34 13.94 -1.14
N PHE A 187 12.14 12.64 -0.88
CA PHE A 187 13.17 11.81 -0.23
C PHE A 187 13.64 10.64 -1.09
N LYS A 188 12.93 10.24 -2.15
CA LYS A 188 13.24 9.02 -2.91
C LYS A 188 14.62 9.06 -3.53
N ASP A 189 14.94 10.14 -4.25
CA ASP A 189 16.21 10.28 -4.95
C ASP A 189 17.40 10.27 -3.98
N TYR A 190 17.25 10.98 -2.86
CA TYR A 190 18.25 10.99 -1.81
C TYR A 190 18.42 9.61 -1.17
N ALA A 191 17.32 8.93 -0.83
CA ALA A 191 17.34 7.59 -0.24
C ALA A 191 17.97 6.56 -1.19
N GLN A 192 17.70 6.67 -2.50
CA GLN A 192 18.30 5.82 -3.52
C GLN A 192 19.80 6.06 -3.66
N SER A 193 20.23 7.32 -3.75
CA SER A 193 21.64 7.68 -3.82
C SER A 193 22.40 7.21 -2.57
N PHE A 194 21.81 7.43 -1.39
CA PHE A 194 22.32 6.97 -0.11
C PHE A 194 22.46 5.44 -0.09
N TRP A 195 21.40 4.71 -0.48
CA TRP A 195 21.42 3.26 -0.51
C TRP A 195 22.46 2.72 -1.50
N ASN A 196 22.55 3.30 -2.69
CA ASN A 196 23.52 2.88 -3.71
C ASN A 196 24.95 3.04 -3.21
N SER A 197 25.25 4.11 -2.49
CA SER A 197 26.58 4.36 -1.92
C SER A 197 26.89 3.46 -0.72
N PHE A 198 25.95 3.32 0.23
CA PHE A 198 26.24 2.70 1.52
C PHE A 198 25.73 1.26 1.69
N SER A 199 25.03 0.69 0.71
CA SER A 199 24.50 -0.68 0.81
C SER A 199 25.58 -1.73 1.07
N GLY A 200 26.80 -1.54 0.56
CA GLY A 200 27.94 -2.42 0.86
C GLY A 200 28.28 -2.44 2.35
N PHE A 201 28.48 -1.26 2.94
CA PHE A 201 28.73 -1.10 4.38
C PHE A 201 27.56 -1.61 5.23
N ILE A 202 26.32 -1.22 4.90
CA ILE A 202 25.12 -1.63 5.63
C ILE A 202 24.99 -3.16 5.65
N LYS A 203 25.23 -3.83 4.52
CA LYS A 203 25.21 -5.31 4.44
C LYS A 203 26.31 -5.94 5.29
N ALA A 204 27.48 -5.31 5.40
CA ALA A 204 28.55 -5.76 6.28
C ALA A 204 28.15 -5.63 7.75
N GLU A 205 27.60 -4.50 8.17
CA GLU A 205 27.07 -4.29 9.53
C GLU A 205 26.00 -5.31 9.92
N ARG A 206 25.09 -5.64 8.99
CA ARG A 206 24.08 -6.69 9.23
C ARG A 206 24.71 -8.05 9.50
N ARG A 207 25.81 -8.39 8.81
CA ARG A 207 26.56 -9.63 9.03
C ARG A 207 27.35 -9.60 10.35
N ASN A 208 27.73 -8.43 10.82
CA ASN A 208 28.52 -8.23 12.03
C ASN A 208 27.70 -8.15 13.33
N GLY A 209 26.37 -8.31 13.27
CA GLY A 209 25.52 -8.43 14.46
C GLY A 209 24.30 -7.51 14.50
N ALA A 210 24.10 -6.65 13.49
CA ALA A 210 22.95 -5.75 13.43
C ALA A 210 21.97 -6.14 12.29
N PRO A 211 21.29 -7.30 12.33
CA PRO A 211 20.61 -7.90 11.18
C PRO A 211 19.51 -7.02 10.55
N ASN A 212 18.92 -6.10 11.32
CA ASN A 212 17.86 -5.20 10.88
C ASN A 212 18.34 -3.79 10.52
N PHE A 213 19.65 -3.53 10.56
CA PHE A 213 20.21 -2.19 10.33
C PHE A 213 19.82 -1.65 8.94
N ALA A 214 19.17 -0.49 8.91
CA ALA A 214 18.72 0.18 7.68
C ALA A 214 17.84 -0.69 6.75
N ARG A 215 17.14 -1.70 7.27
CA ARG A 215 16.28 -2.58 6.46
C ARG A 215 15.09 -1.84 5.84
N ALA A 216 14.50 -0.90 6.58
CA ALA A 216 13.40 -0.09 6.06
C ALA A 216 13.87 0.81 4.90
N ILE A 217 15.08 1.37 5.00
CA ILE A 217 15.69 2.21 3.95
C ILE A 217 15.86 1.42 2.66
N GLU A 218 16.31 0.16 2.75
CA GLU A 218 16.44 -0.72 1.59
C GLU A 218 15.11 -0.87 0.85
N SER A 219 14.05 -1.23 1.58
CA SER A 219 12.71 -1.43 1.01
C SER A 219 12.20 -0.14 0.38
N TYR A 220 12.34 0.98 1.10
CA TYR A 220 11.91 2.29 0.63
C TYR A 220 12.68 2.73 -0.63
N ALA A 221 14.01 2.61 -0.64
CA ALA A 221 14.85 3.00 -1.78
C ALA A 221 14.58 2.14 -3.02
N GLN A 222 14.40 0.84 -2.85
CA GLN A 222 14.12 -0.10 -3.95
C GLN A 222 12.66 -0.06 -4.44
N GLY A 223 11.75 0.52 -3.65
CA GLY A 223 10.33 0.57 -3.99
C GLY A 223 9.59 -0.75 -3.79
N THR A 224 10.05 -1.57 -2.86
CA THR A 224 9.46 -2.86 -2.47
C THR A 224 8.63 -2.75 -1.21
#